data_AF-A0A8T6ZPX0-F1
#
_entry.id   AF-A0A8T6ZPX0-F1
#
_cell.length_a   1.000
_cell.length_b   1.000
_cell.length_c   1.000
_cell.angle_alpha   90.00
_cell.angle_beta   90.00
_cell.angle_gamma   90.00
#
_symmetry.space_group_name_H-M   'P 1'
#
loop_
_entity.id
_entity.type
_entity.pdbx_description
1 polymer ?
#
loop_
_entity_poly.entity_id
_entity_poly.type
_entity_poly.pdbx_seq_one_letter_code
_entity_poly.pdbx_strand_id
1 'polypeptide(L)'
;MTTASILALTGAMLAIASVPGPSDFLVVARSITAGFAHGAAVTLGVIVMAVATVTIAVVKLSYAYLSGRAKKMLETDRARTVMQTVGSGVLVATGAFLLVDA
;
A
#
# COMPACT_ATOMS: atom_id res chain seq x y z
N MET A 1 16.02 0.70 -17.11
CA MET A 1 15.27 -0.55 -16.85
C MET A 1 14.98 -1.19 -18.18
N THR A 2 15.44 -2.42 -18.41
CA THR A 2 15.11 -3.14 -19.64
C THR A 2 13.64 -3.60 -19.57
N THR A 3 12.98 -3.72 -20.72
CA THR A 3 11.60 -4.24 -20.81
C THR A 3 11.48 -5.63 -20.18
N ALA A 4 12.55 -6.42 -20.24
CA ALA A 4 12.66 -7.70 -19.57
C ALA A 4 12.56 -7.58 -18.03
N SER A 5 13.26 -6.61 -17.41
CA SER A 5 13.15 -6.39 -15.96
C SER A 5 11.75 -5.92 -15.56
N ILE A 6 11.08 -5.09 -16.37
CA ILE A 6 9.71 -4.62 -16.10
C ILE A 6 8.73 -5.81 -16.14
N LEU A 7 8.82 -6.65 -17.17
CA LEU A 7 7.99 -7.84 -17.29
C LEU A 7 8.28 -8.86 -16.18
N ALA A 8 9.55 -9.08 -15.84
CA ALA A 8 9.96 -9.97 -14.76
C ALA A 8 9.42 -9.50 -13.40
N LEU A 9 9.53 -8.20 -13.07
CA LEU A 9 8.98 -7.64 -11.82
C LEU A 9 7.46 -7.69 -11.78
N THR A 10 6.79 -7.37 -12.89
CA THR A 10 5.32 -7.45 -12.98
C THR A 10 4.84 -8.89 -12.80
N GLY A 11 5.50 -9.84 -13.46
CA GLY A 11 5.22 -11.26 -13.33
C GLY A 11 5.47 -11.79 -11.91
N ALA A 12 6.57 -11.39 -11.28
CA ALA A 12 6.87 -11.76 -9.90
C ALA A 12 5.80 -11.25 -8.91
N MET A 13 5.33 -10.01 -9.09
CA MET A 13 4.28 -9.44 -8.24
C MET A 13 2.93 -10.14 -8.44
N LEU A 14 2.58 -10.55 -9.65
CA LEU A 14 1.37 -11.35 -9.91
C LEU A 14 1.46 -12.75 -9.29
N ALA A 15 2.63 -13.37 -9.35
CA ALA A 15 2.86 -14.66 -8.71
C ALA A 15 2.67 -14.56 -7.18
N ILE A 16 3.22 -13.51 -6.55
CA ILE A 16 3.04 -13.26 -5.11
C ILE A 16 1.57 -12.93 -4.77
N ALA A 17 0.84 -12.24 -5.65
CA ALA A 17 -0.58 -11.94 -5.42
C ALA A 17 -1.49 -13.18 -5.38
N SER A 18 -1.03 -14.31 -5.93
CA SER A 18 -1.73 -15.60 -5.88
C SER A 18 -1.53 -16.33 -4.56
N VAL A 19 -0.54 -15.92 -3.76
CA VAL A 19 -0.20 -16.56 -2.49
C VAL A 19 -1.14 -16.04 -1.40
N PRO A 20 -1.80 -16.93 -0.63
CA PRO A 20 -2.63 -16.51 0.49
C PRO A 20 -1.80 -15.72 1.51
N GLY A 21 -2.36 -14.60 1.97
CA GLY A 21 -1.67 -13.66 2.84
C GLY A 21 -1.70 -14.09 4.30
N PRO A 22 -0.92 -13.43 5.18
CA PRO A 22 -0.93 -13.69 6.62
C PRO A 22 -2.32 -13.50 7.26
N SER A 23 -3.17 -12.65 6.68
CA SER A 23 -4.56 -12.43 7.10
C SER A 23 -5.44 -13.66 6.91
N ASP A 24 -5.28 -14.41 5.82
CA ASP A 24 -6.11 -15.58 5.52
C ASP A 24 -5.83 -16.71 6.53
N PHE A 25 -4.55 -16.91 6.87
CA PHE A 25 -4.14 -17.83 7.93
C PHE A 25 -4.67 -17.41 9.30
N LEU A 26 -4.68 -16.09 9.59
CA LEU A 26 -5.25 -15.57 10.83
C LEU A 26 -6.75 -15.85 10.94
N VAL A 27 -7.52 -15.68 9.86
CA VAL A 27 -8.96 -15.98 9.84
C VAL A 27 -9.21 -17.46 10.12
N VAL A 28 -8.45 -18.36 9.49
CA VAL A 28 -8.57 -19.81 9.72
C VAL A 28 -8.21 -20.16 11.16
N ALA A 29 -7.08 -19.67 11.67
CA ALA A 29 -6.68 -19.90 13.05
C ALA A 29 -7.72 -19.37 14.05
N ARG A 30 -8.24 -18.16 13.82
CA ARG A 30 -9.27 -17.56 14.68
C ARG A 30 -10.58 -18.36 14.64
N SER A 31 -10.95 -18.90 13.49
CA SER A 31 -12.14 -19.76 13.33
C SER A 31 -11.99 -21.06 14.11
N ILE A 32 -10.78 -21.62 14.19
CA ILE A 32 -10.47 -22.82 14.97
C ILE A 32 -10.45 -22.52 16.47
N THR A 33 -9.80 -21.43 16.90
CA THR A 33 -9.59 -21.14 18.33
C THR A 33 -10.77 -20.47 19.02
N ALA A 34 -11.47 -19.56 18.32
CA ALA A 34 -12.52 -18.72 18.90
C ALA A 34 -13.93 -19.05 18.34
N GLY A 35 -14.01 -20.07 17.49
CA GLY A 35 -15.24 -20.54 16.85
C GLY A 35 -15.69 -19.69 15.66
N PHE A 36 -16.78 -20.14 15.04
CA PHE A 36 -17.30 -19.59 13.78
C PHE A 36 -17.70 -18.11 13.87
N ALA A 37 -18.31 -17.67 14.97
CA ALA A 37 -18.79 -16.28 15.10
C ALA A 37 -17.63 -15.27 15.09
N HIS A 38 -16.51 -15.59 15.75
CA HIS A 38 -15.33 -14.74 15.74
C HIS A 38 -14.63 -14.78 14.38
N GLY A 39 -14.53 -15.95 13.75
CA GLY A 39 -14.03 -16.08 12.38
C GLY A 39 -14.81 -15.22 11.39
N ALA A 40 -16.15 -15.28 11.44
CA ALA A 40 -17.03 -14.49 10.60
C ALA A 40 -16.86 -12.97 10.82
N ALA A 41 -16.73 -12.51 12.07
CA ALA A 41 -16.50 -11.10 12.37
C ALA A 41 -15.17 -10.59 11.79
N VAL A 42 -14.09 -11.38 11.86
CA VAL A 42 -12.80 -11.00 11.26
C VAL A 42 -12.90 -10.96 9.73
N THR A 43 -13.53 -11.95 9.10
CA THR A 43 -13.74 -11.96 7.64
C THR A 43 -14.53 -10.74 7.16
N LEU A 44 -15.57 -10.35 7.88
CA LEU A 44 -16.33 -9.13 7.57
C LEU A 44 -15.44 -7.88 7.64
N GLY A 45 -14.60 -7.77 8.68
CA GLY A 45 -13.64 -6.67 8.80
C GLY A 45 -12.65 -6.62 7.63
N VAL A 46 -12.11 -7.78 7.22
CA VAL A 46 -11.20 -7.89 6.08
C VAL A 46 -11.90 -7.47 4.77
N ILE A 47 -13.14 -7.89 4.54
CA ILE A 47 -13.91 -7.50 3.35
C ILE A 47 -14.14 -6.00 3.31
N VAL A 48 -14.56 -5.38 4.41
CA VAL A 48 -14.78 -3.93 4.49
C VAL A 48 -13.49 -3.17 4.17
N MET A 49 -12.36 -3.59 4.75
CA MET A 49 -11.06 -2.99 4.46
C MET A 49 -10.60 -3.21 3.02
N ALA A 50 -10.87 -4.38 2.43
CA ALA A 50 -10.55 -4.67 1.04
C ALA A 50 -11.34 -3.75 0.10
N VAL A 51 -12.65 -3.61 0.32
CA VAL A 51 -13.51 -2.69 -0.47
C VAL A 51 -13.01 -1.25 -0.34
N ALA A 52 -12.76 -0.77 0.88
CA ALA A 52 -12.25 0.57 1.12
C ALA A 52 -10.91 0.81 0.42
N THR A 53 -9.99 -0.16 0.49
CA THR A 53 -8.67 -0.08 -0.14
C THR A 53 -8.80 -0.03 -1.66
N VAL A 54 -9.66 -0.85 -2.27
CA VAL A 54 -9.92 -0.83 -3.71
C VAL A 54 -10.50 0.52 -4.15
N THR A 55 -11.46 1.07 -3.40
CA THR A 55 -12.02 2.39 -3.69
C THR A 55 -10.93 3.48 -3.68
N ILE A 56 -10.09 3.49 -2.65
CA ILE A 56 -8.98 4.44 -2.55
C ILE A 56 -7.94 4.20 -3.66
N ALA A 57 -7.65 2.95 -4.00
CA ALA A 57 -6.69 2.59 -5.05
C ALA A 57 -7.09 3.14 -6.42
N VAL A 58 -8.38 3.07 -6.78
CA VAL A 58 -8.90 3.65 -8.03
C VAL A 58 -8.70 5.16 -8.05
N VAL A 59 -9.01 5.85 -6.95
CA VAL A 59 -8.80 7.30 -6.84
C VAL A 59 -7.31 7.65 -6.95
N LYS A 60 -6.44 6.89 -6.27
CA LYS A 60 -4.99 7.07 -6.34
C LYS A 60 -4.44 6.85 -7.75
N LEU A 61 -5.01 5.92 -8.51
CA LEU A 61 -4.63 5.69 -9.91
C LEU A 61 -4.98 6.90 -10.79
N SER A 62 -6.14 7.52 -10.57
CA SER A 62 -6.53 8.76 -11.24
C SER A 62 -5.57 9.92 -10.91
N TYR A 63 -5.18 10.05 -9.64
CA TYR A 63 -4.15 11.02 -9.24
C TYR A 63 -2.80 10.73 -9.89
N ALA A 64 -2.39 9.46 -9.98
CA ALA A 64 -1.14 9.07 -10.64
C ALA A 64 -1.15 9.45 -12.13
N TYR A 65 -2.26 9.22 -12.84
CA TYR A 65 -2.42 9.64 -14.22
C TYR A 65 -2.30 11.16 -14.38
N LEU A 66 -2.97 11.93 -13.52
CA LEU A 66 -2.90 13.38 -13.54
C LEU A 66 -1.50 13.90 -13.16
N SER A 67 -0.80 13.21 -12.24
CA SER A 67 0.58 13.53 -11.86
C SER A 67 1.56 13.40 -13.02
N GLY A 68 1.31 12.48 -13.95
CA GLY A 68 2.09 12.35 -15.18
C GLY A 68 2.00 13.59 -16.06
N ARG A 69 0.84 14.27 -16.06
CA ARG A 69 0.63 15.53 -16.79
C ARG A 69 1.12 16.74 -16.01
N ALA A 70 0.93 16.75 -14.69
CA ALA A 70 1.40 17.81 -13.80
C ALA A 70 2.93 17.85 -13.65
N LYS A 71 3.62 16.71 -13.86
CA LYS A 71 5.09 16.63 -13.80
C LYS A 71 5.81 17.60 -14.75
N LYS A 72 5.23 17.87 -15.94
CA LYS A 72 5.77 18.86 -16.88
C LYS A 72 5.75 20.30 -16.35
N MET A 73 4.86 20.61 -15.40
CA MET A 73 4.82 21.91 -14.71
C MET A 73 5.68 21.94 -13.43
N LEU A 74 6.10 20.78 -12.92
CA LEU A 74 6.88 20.62 -11.68
C LEU A 74 8.38 20.34 -11.93
N GLU A 75 8.85 20.44 -13.17
CA GLU A 75 10.25 20.25 -13.58
C GLU A 75 11.19 21.38 -13.13
N THR A 76 10.75 22.33 -12.31
CA THR A 76 11.64 23.32 -11.70
C THR A 76 12.53 22.66 -10.64
N ASP A 77 13.86 22.77 -10.77
CA ASP A 77 14.86 22.17 -9.86
C ASP A 77 14.62 22.49 -8.38
N ARG A 78 14.13 23.71 -8.11
CA ARG A 78 13.79 24.17 -6.76
C ARG A 78 12.58 23.45 -6.17
N ALA A 79 11.54 23.19 -6.97
CA ALA A 79 10.34 22.50 -6.52
C ALA A 79 10.65 21.03 -6.16
N ARG A 80 11.50 20.37 -6.96
CA ARG A 80 11.91 18.99 -6.73
C ARG A 80 12.72 18.83 -5.44
N THR A 81 13.64 19.76 -5.19
CA THR A 81 14.48 19.76 -3.98
C THR A 81 13.64 20.01 -2.73
N VAL A 82 12.77 21.03 -2.74
CA VAL A 82 11.88 21.30 -1.60
C VAL A 82 10.95 20.12 -1.31
N MET A 83 10.40 19.50 -2.36
CA MET A 83 9.51 18.35 -2.19
C MET A 83 10.23 17.13 -1.61
N GLN A 84 11.52 16.93 -1.96
CA GLN A 84 12.34 15.85 -1.40
C GLN A 84 12.79 16.14 0.06
N THR A 85 13.16 17.38 0.38
CA THR A 85 13.53 17.76 1.75
C THR A 85 12.35 17.68 2.71
N VAL A 86 11.17 18.16 2.29
CA VAL A 86 9.96 18.06 3.10
C VAL A 86 9.54 16.60 3.28
N GLY A 87 9.54 15.80 2.20
CA GLY A 87 9.17 14.39 2.27
C GLY A 87 10.06 13.59 3.22
N SER A 88 11.38 13.75 3.12
CA SER A 88 12.33 13.06 4.00
C SER A 88 12.22 13.52 5.46
N GLY A 89 12.01 14.81 5.73
CA GLY A 89 11.81 15.32 7.09
C GLY A 89 10.58 14.71 7.77
N VAL A 90 9.44 14.64 7.07
CA VAL A 90 8.21 14.04 7.61
C VAL A 90 8.39 12.54 7.90
N LEU A 91 9.09 11.81 7.03
CA LEU A 91 9.40 10.39 7.24
C LEU A 91 10.29 10.16 8.47
N VAL A 92 11.35 10.97 8.65
CA VAL A 92 12.24 10.87 9.83
C VAL A 92 11.49 11.23 11.11
N ALA A 93 10.68 12.30 11.09
CA ALA A 93 9.90 12.71 12.25
C ALA A 93 8.88 11.64 12.69
N THR A 94 8.18 11.03 11.73
CA THR A 94 7.23 9.94 12.02
C THR A 94 7.95 8.72 12.58
N GLY A 95 9.10 8.36 11.99
CA GLY A 95 9.93 7.25 12.48
C GLY A 95 10.46 7.48 13.89
N ALA A 96 10.91 8.69 14.21
CA ALA A 96 11.39 9.05 15.54
C ALA A 96 10.25 9.08 16.57
N PHE A 97 9.07 9.58 16.20
CA PHE A 97 7.89 9.61 17.08
C PHE A 97 7.46 8.19 17.49
N LEU A 98 7.42 7.25 16.54
CA LEU A 98 7.11 5.85 16.82
C LEU A 98 8.13 5.18 17.75
N LEU A 99 9.41 5.59 17.75
CA LEU A 99 10.41 5.04 18.67
C LEU A 99 10.30 5.60 20.09
N VAL A 100 9.74 6.79 20.25
CA VAL A 100 9.51 7.41 21.56
C VAL A 100 8.21 6.87 22.19
N ASP A 101 7.21 6.56 21.36
CA ASP A 101 5.91 5.97 21.80
C ASP A 101 5.93 4.43 21.91
N ALA A 102 6.98 3.75 21.43
CA ALA A 102 7.15 2.29 21.52
C ALA A 102 7.84 1.85 22.81
#